data_AF-A0A0P9THJ4-F1
#
_entry.id   AF-A0A0P9THJ4-F1
#
_cell.length_a   1.000
_cell.length_b   1.000
_cell.length_c   1.000
_cell.angle_alpha   90.00
_cell.angle_beta   90.00
_cell.angle_gamma   90.00
#
_symmetry.space_group_name_H-M   'P 1'
#
loop_
_entity.id
_entity.type
_entity.pdbx_description
1 polymer ?
#
loop_
_entity_poly.entity_id
_entity_poly.type
_entity_poly.pdbx_seq_one_letter_code
_entity_poly.pdbx_strand_id
1 'polypeptide(L)'
;MPFTDLVFAEWSTVDVLSQFTVAVLGLSLMQAAYTAEIIRGGLIGVDAGQHEAAAALGLPASRRVFRIILPQALRSILPSGFNEIIGLVKGTSIVYVLALPELFYTVQVIYNRTQAVIPLLIVATVWYLIITTLLTSAQYYVERHFARGTARVLPPTPLQRVRGWLKEKHHE
;
A
#
# COMPACT_ATOMS: atom_id res chain seq x y z
N MET A 1 26.04 -44.78 16.95
CA MET A 1 25.74 -44.71 15.50
C MET A 1 25.61 -43.25 15.12
N PRO A 2 26.15 -42.81 13.96
CA PRO A 2 26.20 -41.40 13.60
C PRO A 2 24.88 -40.93 12.97
N PHE A 3 23.74 -41.07 13.64
CA PHE A 3 22.42 -40.61 13.14
C PHE A 3 21.39 -40.46 14.28
N THR A 4 21.68 -39.64 15.29
CA THR A 4 20.65 -39.25 16.27
C THR A 4 20.34 -37.77 16.12
N ASP A 5 19.31 -37.46 15.34
CA ASP A 5 18.66 -36.15 15.29
C ASP A 5 17.82 -35.93 16.56
N LEU A 6 18.48 -35.95 17.72
CA LEU A 6 17.86 -35.60 19.01
C LEU A 6 17.75 -34.08 19.09
N VAL A 7 16.70 -33.54 18.48
CA VAL A 7 16.29 -32.14 18.67
C VAL A 7 15.61 -32.06 20.04
N PHE A 8 16.33 -31.58 21.05
CA PHE A 8 15.86 -31.52 22.44
C PHE A 8 14.70 -30.54 22.67
N ALA A 9 14.47 -29.62 21.73
CA ALA A 9 13.28 -28.79 21.62
C ALA A 9 13.20 -28.19 20.21
N GLU A 10 12.13 -28.51 19.48
CA GLU A 10 11.79 -27.89 18.21
C GLU A 10 10.62 -26.95 18.46
N TRP A 11 10.85 -25.65 18.40
CA TRP A 11 9.77 -24.67 18.42
C TRP A 11 9.55 -24.18 17.00
N SER A 12 8.42 -24.52 16.41
CA SER A 12 8.00 -23.90 15.17
C SER A 12 7.76 -22.41 15.44
N THR A 13 8.56 -21.53 14.85
CA THR A 13 8.36 -20.07 14.95
C THR A 13 6.95 -19.66 14.47
N VAL A 14 6.34 -20.50 13.63
CA VAL A 14 4.96 -20.37 13.12
C VAL A 14 3.91 -20.55 14.22
N ASP A 15 4.21 -21.27 15.31
CA ASP A 15 3.28 -21.50 16.42
C ASP A 15 3.28 -20.36 17.45
N VAL A 16 4.34 -19.55 17.49
CA VAL A 16 4.49 -18.43 18.45
C VAL A 16 3.89 -17.13 17.90
N LEU A 17 3.98 -16.91 16.58
CA LEU A 17 3.42 -15.74 15.91
C LEU A 17 2.65 -16.17 14.66
N SER A 18 1.34 -15.94 14.66
CA SER A 18 0.51 -16.21 13.48
C SER A 18 1.05 -15.44 12.26
N GLN A 19 0.91 -16.01 11.06
CA GLN A 19 1.28 -15.35 9.80
C GLN A 19 0.65 -13.96 9.66
N PHE A 20 -0.58 -13.80 10.16
CA PHE A 20 -1.27 -12.52 10.22
C PHE A 20 -0.53 -11.51 11.10
N THR A 21 -0.12 -11.92 12.30
CA THR A 21 0.62 -11.06 13.24
C THR A 21 1.96 -10.63 12.65
N VAL A 22 2.70 -11.54 12.02
CA VAL A 22 3.98 -11.23 11.37
C VAL A 22 3.79 -10.24 10.22
N ALA A 23 2.76 -10.45 9.38
CA ALA A 23 2.43 -9.54 8.29
C ALA A 23 2.06 -8.14 8.80
N VAL A 24 1.20 -8.05 9.82
CA VAL A 24 0.81 -6.77 10.43
C VAL A 24 2.02 -6.06 11.00
N LEU A 25 2.88 -6.74 11.76
CA LEU A 25 4.07 -6.12 12.35
C LEU A 25 5.04 -5.61 11.28
N GLY A 26 5.34 -6.42 10.25
CA GLY A 26 6.22 -6.02 9.15
C GLY A 26 5.68 -4.80 8.39
N LEU A 27 4.40 -4.82 8.02
CA LEU A 27 3.74 -3.70 7.34
C LEU A 27 3.70 -2.44 8.20
N SER A 28 3.39 -2.58 9.49
CA SER A 28 3.28 -1.45 10.43
C SER A 28 4.63 -0.76 10.66
N LEU A 29 5.70 -1.54 10.86
CA LEU A 29 7.05 -1.02 11.06
C LEU A 29 7.56 -0.29 9.81
N MET A 30 7.37 -0.91 8.64
CA MET A 30 7.73 -0.28 7.36
C MET A 30 6.98 1.05 7.19
N GLN A 31 5.67 1.06 7.45
CA GLN A 31 4.87 2.26 7.31
C GLN A 31 5.26 3.36 8.30
N ALA A 32 5.59 2.99 9.54
CA ALA A 32 6.04 3.94 10.55
C ALA A 32 7.31 4.66 10.09
N ALA A 33 8.26 3.94 9.47
CA ALA A 33 9.48 4.53 8.92
C ALA A 33 9.19 5.52 7.78
N TYR A 34 8.35 5.15 6.81
CA TYR A 34 7.94 6.05 5.72
C TYR A 34 7.22 7.30 6.23
N THR A 35 6.29 7.11 7.17
CA THR A 35 5.53 8.22 7.75
C THR A 35 6.43 9.17 8.54
N ALA A 36 7.41 8.63 9.27
CA ALA A 36 8.40 9.44 9.97
C ALA A 36 9.22 10.32 9.02
N GLU A 37 9.62 9.79 7.86
CA GLU A 37 10.38 10.54 6.85
C GLU A 37 9.53 11.64 6.19
N ILE A 38 8.25 11.38 5.95
CA ILE A 38 7.30 12.40 5.48
C ILE A 38 7.16 13.53 6.52
N ILE A 39 7.01 13.18 7.80
CA ILE A 39 6.92 14.18 8.88
C ILE A 39 8.22 14.98 8.96
N ARG A 40 9.37 14.32 8.91
CA ARG A 40 10.70 14.94 8.94
C ARG A 40 10.88 15.91 7.77
N GLY A 41 10.56 15.47 6.55
CA GLY A 41 10.62 16.28 5.34
C GLY A 41 9.68 17.48 5.40
N GLY A 42 8.47 17.30 5.92
CA GLY A 42 7.51 18.38 6.09
C GLY A 42 7.93 19.43 7.13
N LEU A 43 8.60 19.00 8.21
CA LEU A 43 9.10 19.90 9.25
C LEU A 43 10.33 20.71 8.78
N ILE A 44 11.25 20.07 8.05
CA ILE A 44 12.44 20.73 7.47
C ILE A 44 12.06 21.62 6.28
N GLY A 45 10.97 21.31 5.59
CA GLY A 45 10.46 22.13 4.48
C GLY A 45 9.85 23.48 4.90
N VAL A 46 9.73 23.76 6.20
CA VAL A 46 9.32 25.09 6.69
C VAL A 46 10.51 26.04 6.59
N ASP A 47 10.28 27.24 6.05
CA ASP A 47 11.30 28.26 5.88
C ASP A 47 12.03 28.58 7.21
N ALA A 48 13.36 28.51 7.19
CA ALA A 48 14.22 28.85 8.32
C ALA A 48 13.95 30.26 8.86
N GLY A 49 13.54 31.20 7.99
CA GLY A 49 13.14 32.55 8.40
C GLY A 49 11.99 32.58 9.42
N GLN A 50 11.07 31.59 9.39
CA GLN A 50 10.00 31.47 10.40
C GLN A 50 10.55 31.06 11.77
N HIS A 51 11.60 30.24 11.79
CA HIS A 51 12.25 29.81 13.03
C HIS A 51 13.02 30.97 13.68
N GLU A 52 13.73 31.75 12.86
CA GLU A 52 14.52 32.91 13.26
C GLU A 52 13.63 34.09 13.68
N ALA A 53 12.57 34.41 12.92
CA ALA A 53 11.63 35.48 13.27
C ALA A 53 10.91 35.20 14.59
N ALA A 54 10.47 33.96 14.82
CA ALA A 54 9.85 33.60 16.08
C ALA A 54 10.85 33.54 17.25
N ALA A 55 12.13 33.31 16.98
CA ALA A 55 13.21 33.47 17.98
C ALA A 55 13.40 34.93 18.36
N ALA A 56 13.47 35.81 17.36
CA ALA A 56 13.66 37.26 17.53
C ALA A 56 12.50 37.91 18.30
N LEU A 57 11.28 37.38 18.15
CA LEU A 57 10.10 37.79 18.91
C LEU A 57 10.05 37.22 20.34
N GLY A 58 11.08 36.48 20.78
CA GLY A 58 11.15 35.90 22.13
C GLY A 58 10.13 34.80 22.39
N LEU A 59 9.57 34.17 21.35
CA LEU A 59 8.54 33.15 21.54
C LEU A 59 9.15 31.87 22.11
N PRO A 60 8.55 31.28 23.16
CA PRO A 60 9.02 30.02 23.72
C PRO A 60 8.93 28.90 22.68
N ALA A 61 9.85 27.94 22.75
CA ALA A 61 10.01 26.87 21.76
C ALA A 61 8.70 26.11 21.51
N SER A 62 7.93 25.80 22.55
CA SER A 62 6.63 25.14 22.44
C SER A 62 5.65 25.95 21.59
N ARG A 63 5.52 27.26 21.83
CA ARG A 63 4.62 28.13 21.07
C ARG A 63 5.06 28.26 19.61
N ARG A 64 6.37 28.30 19.38
CA ARG A 64 6.96 28.34 18.03
C ARG A 64 6.64 27.07 17.24
N VAL A 65 6.83 25.90 17.85
CA VAL A 65 6.54 24.61 17.22
C VAL A 65 5.05 24.44 16.98
N PHE A 66 4.21 24.56 18.01
CA PHE A 66 2.79 24.22 17.88
C PHE A 66 1.92 25.28 17.18
N ARG A 67 2.29 26.57 17.21
CA ARG A 67 1.48 27.64 16.57
C ARG A 67 2.01 28.14 15.24
N ILE A 68 3.30 27.94 14.93
CA ILE A 68 3.91 28.51 13.71
C ILE A 68 4.38 27.40 12.79
N ILE A 69 5.29 26.54 13.27
CA ILE A 69 5.96 25.54 12.42
C ILE A 69 5.01 24.39 12.07
N LEU A 70 4.35 23.79 13.07
CA LEU A 70 3.50 22.61 12.88
C LEU A 70 2.31 22.88 11.93
N PRO A 71 1.56 23.99 12.02
CA PRO A 71 0.48 24.28 11.06
C PRO A 71 0.97 24.47 9.62
N GLN A 72 2.20 24.96 9.43
CA GLN A 72 2.81 25.13 8.11
C GLN A 72 3.29 23.78 7.55
N ALA A 73 4.01 23.01 8.36
CA ALA A 73 4.44 21.66 8.01
C ALA A 73 3.26 20.73 7.70
N LEU A 74 2.15 20.84 8.44
CA LEU A 74 0.96 20.01 8.19
C LEU A 74 0.36 20.20 6.79
N ARG A 75 0.50 21.38 6.18
CA ARG A 75 0.00 21.62 4.81
C ARG A 75 0.74 20.83 3.75
N SER A 76 1.99 20.43 4.01
CA SER A 76 2.78 19.56 3.12
C SER A 76 2.76 18.08 3.55
N ILE A 77 2.68 17.81 4.86
CA ILE A 77 2.63 16.45 5.42
C ILE A 77 1.29 15.78 5.08
N LEU A 78 0.15 16.46 5.27
CA LEU A 78 -1.17 15.83 5.13
C LEU A 78 -1.42 15.29 3.71
N PRO A 79 -1.21 16.05 2.61
CA PRO A 79 -1.42 15.51 1.26
C PRO A 79 -0.57 14.27 0.96
N SER A 80 0.70 14.28 1.38
CA SER A 80 1.62 13.16 1.19
C SER A 80 1.27 11.95 2.06
N GLY A 81 0.88 12.17 3.32
CA GLY A 81 0.44 11.11 4.23
C GLY A 81 -0.85 10.44 3.75
N PHE A 82 -1.82 11.20 3.23
CA PHE A 82 -3.02 10.63 2.61
C PHE A 82 -2.69 9.82 1.36
N ASN A 83 -1.73 10.28 0.53
CA ASN A 83 -1.28 9.51 -0.63
C ASN A 83 -0.69 8.16 -0.20
N GLU A 84 0.11 8.12 0.86
CA GLU A 84 0.66 6.84 1.34
C GLU A 84 -0.36 5.92 2.00
N ILE A 85 -1.34 6.45 2.74
CA ILE A 85 -2.43 5.62 3.26
C ILE A 85 -3.20 4.96 2.11
N ILE A 86 -3.44 5.70 1.04
CA ILE A 86 -4.07 5.17 -0.18
C ILE A 86 -3.14 4.13 -0.85
N GLY A 87 -1.84 4.39 -0.90
CA GLY A 87 -0.82 3.43 -1.36
C GLY A 87 -0.84 2.12 -0.56
N LEU A 88 -0.91 2.21 0.77
CA LEU A 88 -1.02 1.06 1.66
C LEU A 88 -2.32 0.29 1.47
N VAL A 89 -3.45 0.96 1.29
CA VAL A 89 -4.73 0.27 1.02
C VAL A 89 -4.63 -0.52 -0.28
N LYS A 90 -3.93 -0.01 -1.29
CA LYS A 90 -3.63 -0.77 -2.52
C LYS A 90 -2.66 -1.92 -2.26
N GLY A 91 -1.57 -1.67 -1.54
CA GLY A 91 -0.54 -2.65 -1.22
C GLY A 91 -1.11 -3.82 -0.41
N THR A 92 -1.94 -3.53 0.60
CA THR A 92 -2.64 -4.55 1.39
C THR A 92 -3.68 -5.30 0.57
N SER A 93 -4.35 -4.65 -0.38
CA SER A 93 -5.24 -5.34 -1.32
C SER A 93 -4.47 -6.28 -2.26
N ILE A 94 -3.28 -5.89 -2.72
CA ILE A 94 -2.36 -6.78 -3.46
C ILE A 94 -1.86 -7.92 -2.55
N VAL A 95 -1.57 -7.66 -1.28
CA VAL A 95 -1.18 -8.70 -0.31
C VAL A 95 -2.35 -9.65 0.00
N TYR A 96 -3.59 -9.15 0.04
CA TYR A 96 -4.78 -9.99 0.13
C TYR A 96 -5.01 -10.80 -1.15
N VAL A 97 -4.63 -10.27 -2.32
CA VAL A 97 -4.54 -11.04 -3.57
C VAL A 97 -3.43 -12.10 -3.47
N LEU A 98 -2.31 -11.82 -2.81
CA LEU A 98 -1.29 -12.82 -2.48
C LEU A 98 -1.74 -13.79 -1.37
N ALA A 99 -2.86 -13.54 -0.67
CA ALA A 99 -3.57 -14.50 0.17
C ALA A 99 -4.32 -15.58 -0.65
N LEU A 100 -4.04 -15.63 -1.97
CA LEU A 100 -4.16 -16.76 -2.88
C LEU A 100 -3.85 -18.16 -2.30
N PRO A 101 -3.08 -18.39 -1.22
CA PRO A 101 -3.00 -19.69 -0.59
C PRO A 101 -4.36 -20.35 -0.36
N GLU A 102 -5.43 -19.62 -0.02
CA GLU A 102 -6.77 -20.19 0.11
C GLU A 102 -7.33 -20.74 -1.23
N LEU A 103 -7.17 -19.97 -2.32
CA LEU A 103 -7.63 -20.37 -3.65
C LEU A 103 -6.75 -21.51 -4.21
N PHE A 104 -5.43 -21.37 -4.13
CA PHE A 104 -4.47 -22.39 -4.56
C PHE A 104 -4.58 -23.67 -3.73
N TYR A 105 -4.84 -23.57 -2.43
CA TYR A 105 -5.12 -24.71 -1.56
C TYR A 105 -6.39 -25.43 -2.01
N THR A 106 -7.47 -24.70 -2.29
CA THR A 106 -8.71 -25.29 -2.81
C THR A 106 -8.49 -25.97 -4.17
N VAL A 107 -7.80 -25.30 -5.09
CA VAL A 107 -7.41 -25.83 -6.40
C VAL A 107 -6.56 -27.10 -6.24
N GLN A 108 -5.64 -27.10 -5.28
CA GLN A 108 -4.78 -28.22 -4.93
C GLN A 108 -5.53 -29.41 -4.33
N VAL A 109 -6.47 -29.17 -3.43
CA VAL A 109 -7.35 -30.21 -2.88
C VAL A 109 -8.16 -30.85 -4.00
N ILE A 110 -8.68 -30.06 -4.95
CA ILE A 110 -9.52 -30.58 -6.04
C ILE A 110 -8.67 -31.33 -7.07
N TYR A 111 -7.52 -30.83 -7.51
CA TYR A 111 -6.72 -31.54 -8.51
C TYR A 111 -6.08 -32.79 -7.93
N ASN A 112 -5.75 -32.83 -6.64
CA ASN A 112 -5.23 -34.05 -6.01
C ASN A 112 -6.29 -35.17 -5.99
N ARG A 113 -7.58 -34.82 -5.90
CA ARG A 113 -8.70 -35.77 -5.97
C ARG A 113 -9.08 -36.15 -7.39
N THR A 114 -9.00 -35.22 -8.33
CA THR A 114 -9.48 -35.40 -9.72
C THR A 114 -8.38 -35.71 -10.72
N GLN A 115 -7.11 -35.65 -10.32
CA GLN A 115 -5.91 -35.75 -11.15
C GLN A 115 -5.85 -34.73 -12.31
N ALA A 116 -6.76 -33.75 -12.34
CA ALA A 116 -6.87 -32.76 -13.40
C ALA A 116 -6.03 -31.51 -13.13
N VAL A 117 -4.71 -31.67 -13.04
CA VAL A 117 -3.77 -30.60 -12.65
C VAL A 117 -3.79 -29.42 -13.62
N ILE A 118 -3.60 -29.67 -14.92
CA ILE A 118 -3.52 -28.61 -15.94
C ILE A 118 -4.83 -27.79 -16.03
N PRO A 119 -6.02 -28.41 -16.14
CA PRO A 119 -7.28 -27.65 -16.20
C PRO A 119 -7.52 -26.76 -14.97
N LEU A 120 -7.20 -27.26 -13.77
CA LEU A 120 -7.42 -26.53 -12.52
C LEU A 120 -6.44 -25.36 -12.34
N LEU A 121 -5.20 -25.48 -12.83
CA LEU A 121 -4.27 -24.36 -12.87
C LEU A 121 -4.71 -23.26 -13.84
N ILE A 122 -5.32 -23.62 -14.98
CA ILE A 122 -5.90 -22.63 -15.90
C ILE A 122 -7.06 -21.90 -15.24
N VAL A 123 -7.96 -22.61 -14.56
CA VAL A 123 -9.07 -22.01 -13.81
C VAL A 123 -8.54 -21.07 -12.72
N ALA A 124 -7.51 -21.47 -11.97
CA ALA A 124 -6.87 -20.62 -10.98
C ALA A 124 -6.29 -19.34 -11.60
N THR A 125 -5.64 -19.46 -12.76
CA THR A 125 -5.07 -18.33 -13.51
C THR A 125 -6.16 -17.37 -14.00
N VAL A 126 -7.28 -17.89 -14.50
CA VAL A 126 -8.43 -17.08 -14.94
C VAL A 126 -9.04 -16.33 -13.76
N TRP A 127 -9.25 -17.00 -12.62
CA TRP A 127 -9.74 -16.37 -11.40
C TRP A 127 -8.79 -15.27 -10.92
N TYR A 128 -7.49 -15.53 -10.96
CA TYR A 128 -6.47 -14.54 -10.62
C TYR A 128 -6.56 -13.30 -11.51
N LEU A 129 -6.72 -13.50 -12.83
CA LEU A 129 -6.81 -12.41 -13.80
C LEU A 129 -8.08 -11.57 -13.60
N ILE A 130 -9.21 -12.20 -13.31
CA ILE A 130 -10.48 -11.52 -12.98
C ILE A 130 -10.32 -10.65 -11.73
N ILE A 131 -9.83 -11.26 -10.64
CA ILE A 131 -9.64 -10.57 -9.36
C ILE A 131 -8.69 -9.38 -9.53
N THR A 132 -7.54 -9.59 -10.16
CA THR A 132 -6.55 -8.54 -10.43
C THR A 132 -7.15 -7.40 -11.27
N THR A 133 -7.95 -7.71 -12.29
CA THR A 133 -8.59 -6.69 -13.15
C THR A 133 -9.64 -5.88 -12.39
N LEU A 134 -10.46 -6.53 -11.55
CA LEU A 134 -11.46 -5.87 -10.71
C LEU A 134 -10.81 -4.94 -9.69
N LEU A 135 -9.76 -5.40 -9.01
CA LEU A 135 -9.01 -4.61 -8.03
C LEU A 135 -8.31 -3.42 -8.68
N THR A 136 -7.66 -3.62 -9.84
CA THR A 136 -7.02 -2.53 -10.60
C THR A 136 -8.06 -1.49 -11.03
N SER A 137 -9.26 -1.93 -11.40
CA SER A 137 -10.36 -1.03 -11.76
C SER A 137 -10.89 -0.25 -10.55
N ALA A 138 -11.13 -0.92 -9.42
CA ALA A 138 -11.55 -0.28 -8.18
C ALA A 138 -10.51 0.73 -7.69
N GLN A 139 -9.22 0.37 -7.76
CA GLN A 139 -8.09 1.26 -7.48
C GLN A 139 -8.16 2.54 -8.32
N TYR A 140 -8.40 2.43 -9.64
CA TYR A 140 -8.47 3.58 -10.53
C TYR A 140 -9.55 4.59 -10.08
N TYR A 141 -10.72 4.11 -9.65
CA TYR A 141 -11.81 4.97 -9.20
C TYR A 141 -11.52 5.61 -7.83
N VAL A 142 -10.91 4.86 -6.92
CA VAL A 142 -10.48 5.37 -5.60
C VAL A 142 -9.42 6.47 -5.79
N GLU A 143 -8.38 6.21 -6.59
CA GLU A 143 -7.35 7.22 -6.91
C GLU A 143 -7.98 8.49 -7.47
N ARG A 144 -8.93 8.37 -8.38
CA ARG A 144 -9.59 9.53 -8.98
C ARG A 144 -10.44 10.33 -7.99
N HIS A 145 -11.07 9.66 -7.03
CA HIS A 145 -11.87 10.32 -6.00
C HIS A 145 -10.97 11.14 -5.05
N PHE A 146 -9.83 10.58 -4.66
CA PHE A 146 -8.91 11.21 -3.70
C PHE A 146 -7.86 12.12 -4.34
N ALA A 147 -7.57 12.01 -5.64
CA ALA A 147 -6.65 12.88 -6.39
C ALA A 147 -7.12 14.34 -6.51
N ARG A 148 -8.34 14.65 -6.05
CA ARG A 148 -8.94 16.00 -6.07
C ARG A 148 -8.20 17.04 -5.20
N GLY A 149 -7.29 16.61 -4.33
CA GLY A 149 -6.49 17.50 -3.47
C GLY A 149 -5.10 17.88 -3.99
N THR A 150 -4.54 17.14 -4.97
CA THR A 150 -3.09 17.26 -5.31
C THR A 150 -2.82 17.45 -6.80
N ALA A 151 -3.73 17.05 -7.70
CA ALA A 151 -3.49 17.13 -9.15
C ALA A 151 -4.22 18.32 -9.80
N ARG A 152 -3.47 19.25 -10.38
CA ARG A 152 -4.00 20.38 -11.18
C ARG A 152 -4.66 19.91 -12.49
N VAL A 153 -4.41 18.67 -12.91
CA VAL A 153 -5.05 17.99 -14.06
C VAL A 153 -5.23 16.51 -13.72
N LEU A 154 -6.46 16.00 -13.78
CA LEU A 154 -6.76 14.59 -13.55
C LEU A 154 -6.39 13.75 -14.79
N PRO A 155 -5.70 12.60 -14.64
CA PRO A 155 -5.44 11.69 -15.76
C PRO A 155 -6.76 11.11 -16.34
N PRO A 156 -6.83 10.88 -17.66
CA PRO A 156 -8.05 10.43 -18.33
C PRO A 156 -8.49 9.05 -17.84
N THR A 157 -9.81 8.84 -17.76
CA THR A 157 -10.41 7.56 -17.37
C THR A 157 -10.08 6.41 -18.32
N PRO A 158 -10.06 5.16 -17.86
CA PRO A 158 -9.99 3.97 -18.70
C PRO A 158 -11.05 4.01 -19.79
N LEU A 159 -12.29 4.38 -19.43
CA LEU A 159 -13.38 4.59 -20.38
C LEU A 159 -13.10 5.74 -21.37
N GLN A 160 -12.48 6.84 -20.94
CA GLN A 160 -12.05 7.92 -21.85
C GLN A 160 -10.86 7.51 -22.73
N ARG A 161 -9.94 6.66 -22.27
CA ARG A 161 -8.86 6.10 -23.09
C ARG A 161 -9.42 5.16 -24.15
N VAL A 162 -10.30 4.25 -23.75
CA VAL A 162 -10.99 3.33 -24.68
C VAL A 162 -11.83 4.10 -25.69
N ARG A 163 -12.58 5.12 -25.24
CA ARG A 163 -13.36 5.97 -26.14
C ARG A 163 -12.48 6.84 -27.05
N GLY A 164 -11.31 7.28 -26.59
CA GLY A 164 -10.32 7.97 -27.41
C GLY A 164 -9.78 7.07 -28.50
N TRP A 165 -9.39 5.84 -28.15
CA TRP A 165 -8.87 4.84 -29.06
C TRP A 165 -9.90 4.41 -30.12
N LEU A 166 -11.17 4.28 -29.74
CA LEU A 166 -12.28 4.01 -30.67
C LEU A 166 -12.55 5.18 -31.63
N LYS A 167 -12.32 6.42 -31.19
CA LYS A 167 -12.53 7.62 -32.02
C LYS A 167 -11.41 7.80 -33.03
N GLU A 168 -10.19 7.45 -32.65
CA GLU A 168 -8.99 7.48 -33.51
C GLU A 168 -9.12 6.47 -34.66
N LYS A 169 -9.68 5.28 -34.38
CA LYS A 169 -9.95 4.22 -35.38
C LYS A 169 -11.09 4.48 -36.37
N HIS A 170 -11.85 5.56 -36.22
CA HIS A 170 -12.98 5.91 -37.11
C HIS A 170 -12.68 7.13 -37.99
N HIS A 171 -11.50 7.72 -37.85
CA HIS A 171 -11.02 8.83 -38.68
C HIS A 171 -9.92 8.41 -39.69
N GLU A 172 -9.59 7.12 -39.75
CA GLU A 172 -8.89 6.46 -40.88
C GLU A 172 -9.91 5.70 -41.74
#